data_AF-A0AAN8JT04-F1
#
_entry.id   AF-A0AAN8JT04-F1
#
_cell.length_a   1.000
_cell.length_b   1.000
_cell.length_c   1.000
_cell.angle_alpha   90.00
_cell.angle_beta   90.00
_cell.angle_gamma   90.00
#
_symmetry.space_group_name_H-M   'P 1'
#
loop_
_entity.id
_entity.type
_entity.pdbx_description
1 polymer ?
#
loop_
_entity_poly.entity_id
_entity_poly.type
_entity_poly.pdbx_seq_one_letter_code
_entity_poly.pdbx_strand_id
1 'polypeptide(L)'
;MIENIKAAAGAGGTKNRHGYYLLSKFEIMQCGDVEKLIKKRATQDEDPVYYVCIEDTYDVVKRAHTATGHGGRDRMAKEVNKKYANITREALEIFKSYCQECQKKRKRPKTKGVVVRPILTKEFASRAQVDLIDMQSMAQNSFKWIMVYQDHLTKFVILRALTSKRAAEVAHNLLDIFLLVGAYSPERQWK
;
A
#
# COMPACT_ATOMS: atom_id res chain seq x y z
N MET A 1 7.63 -35.99 -14.79
CA MET A 1 9.07 -35.62 -14.72
C MET A 1 9.91 -36.70 -14.03
N ILE A 2 9.51 -37.18 -12.85
CA ILE A 2 10.18 -38.29 -12.14
C ILE A 2 10.30 -39.54 -13.02
N GLU A 3 9.22 -39.95 -13.70
CA GLU A 3 9.22 -41.09 -14.63
C GLU A 3 10.27 -40.94 -15.75
N ASN A 4 10.41 -39.74 -16.33
CA ASN A 4 11.41 -39.47 -17.37
C ASN A 4 12.85 -39.63 -16.85
N ILE A 5 13.09 -39.27 -15.57
CA ILE A 5 14.40 -39.44 -14.94
C ILE A 5 14.66 -40.93 -14.66
N LYS A 6 13.66 -41.67 -14.18
CA LYS A 6 13.76 -43.13 -13.99
C LYS A 6 14.03 -43.86 -15.31
N ALA A 7 13.30 -43.50 -16.37
CA ALA A 7 13.53 -44.05 -17.71
C ALA A 7 14.95 -43.73 -18.22
N ALA A 8 15.44 -42.50 -18.00
CA ALA A 8 16.81 -42.13 -18.35
C ALA A 8 17.87 -42.88 -17.53
N ALA A 9 17.60 -43.18 -16.26
CA ALA A 9 18.49 -43.95 -15.40
C ALA A 9 18.54 -45.44 -15.77
N GLY A 10 17.38 -46.03 -16.12
CA GLY A 10 17.24 -47.44 -16.49
C GLY A 10 17.65 -47.77 -17.94
N ALA A 11 17.87 -46.77 -18.79
CA ALA A 11 18.34 -46.99 -20.17
C ALA A 11 19.78 -47.53 -20.17
N GLY A 12 19.93 -48.84 -20.39
CA GLY A 12 21.20 -49.57 -20.47
C GLY A 12 22.06 -49.30 -21.72
N GLY A 13 21.73 -48.29 -22.53
CA GLY A 13 22.42 -47.92 -23.78
C GLY A 13 22.78 -46.42 -23.88
N THR A 14 23.17 -45.98 -25.07
CA THR A 14 23.53 -44.58 -25.37
C THR A 14 22.32 -43.67 -25.15
N LYS A 15 22.40 -42.79 -24.14
CA LYS A 15 21.28 -41.93 -23.76
C LYS A 15 21.16 -40.77 -24.75
N ASN A 16 19.94 -40.28 -24.97
CA ASN A 16 19.77 -39.04 -25.73
C ASN A 16 20.28 -37.84 -24.90
N ARG A 17 20.56 -36.71 -25.58
CA ARG A 17 21.04 -35.48 -24.93
C ARG A 17 20.17 -35.02 -23.76
N HIS A 18 18.85 -35.21 -23.86
CA HIS A 18 17.90 -34.86 -22.81
C HIS A 18 18.04 -35.74 -21.56
N GLY A 19 18.28 -37.03 -21.72
CA GLY A 19 18.52 -37.97 -20.62
C GLY A 19 19.80 -37.63 -19.86
N TYR A 20 20.88 -37.28 -20.57
CA TYR A 20 22.11 -36.79 -19.94
C TYR A 20 21.87 -35.49 -19.15
N TYR A 21 21.09 -34.55 -19.71
CA TYR A 21 20.73 -33.32 -19.00
C TYR A 21 19.89 -33.57 -17.75
N LEU A 22 18.95 -34.51 -17.79
CA LEU A 22 18.12 -34.85 -16.64
C LEU A 22 18.96 -35.42 -15.50
N LEU A 23 19.85 -36.38 -15.79
CA LEU A 23 20.69 -37.05 -14.80
C LEU A 23 21.79 -36.14 -14.23
N SER A 24 22.24 -35.14 -14.99
CA SER A 24 23.23 -34.17 -14.50
C SER A 24 22.63 -33.11 -13.58
N LYS A 25 21.33 -32.80 -13.72
CA LYS A 25 20.68 -31.70 -13.00
C LYS A 25 19.78 -32.14 -11.86
N PHE A 26 19.19 -33.34 -11.96
CA PHE A 26 18.18 -33.83 -11.02
C PHE A 26 18.58 -35.14 -10.36
N GLU A 27 18.04 -35.34 -9.16
CA GLU A 27 18.13 -36.58 -8.40
C GLU A 27 16.76 -36.87 -7.77
N ILE A 28 16.40 -38.14 -7.67
CA ILE A 28 15.17 -38.58 -7.02
C ILE A 28 15.54 -39.03 -5.61
N MET A 29 14.87 -38.46 -4.61
CA MET A 29 15.03 -38.81 -3.21
C MET A 29 13.76 -39.49 -2.71
N GLN A 30 13.94 -40.66 -2.09
CA GLN A 30 12.85 -41.40 -1.44
C GLN A 30 12.61 -40.80 -0.05
N CYS A 31 11.37 -40.37 0.23
CA CYS A 31 10.94 -39.89 1.54
C CYS A 31 9.76 -40.75 2.02
N GLY A 32 10.05 -41.90 2.64
CA GLY A 32 9.03 -42.91 2.95
C GLY A 32 8.43 -43.45 1.66
N ASP A 33 7.10 -43.35 1.53
CA ASP A 33 6.35 -43.83 0.37
C ASP A 33 6.29 -42.81 -0.78
N VAL A 34 6.82 -41.60 -0.58
CA VAL A 34 6.75 -40.50 -1.55
C VAL A 34 8.11 -40.23 -2.18
N GLU A 35 8.12 -40.14 -3.50
CA GLU A 35 9.30 -39.74 -4.27
C GLU A 35 9.33 -38.24 -4.46
N LYS A 36 10.47 -37.62 -4.12
CA LYS A 36 10.67 -36.17 -4.29
C LYS A 36 11.79 -35.90 -5.28
N LEU A 37 11.58 -34.88 -6.11
CA LEU A 37 12.59 -34.38 -7.04
C LEU A 37 13.47 -33.37 -6.33
N ILE A 38 14.78 -33.59 -6.34
CA ILE A 38 15.77 -32.66 -5.79
C ILE A 38 16.79 -32.25 -6.86
N LYS A 39 17.49 -31.16 -6.60
CA LYS A 39 18.68 -30.78 -7.35
C LYS A 39 19.75 -31.85 -7.13
N LYS A 40 20.48 -32.21 -8.19
CA LYS A 40 21.59 -33.14 -8.10
C LYS A 40 22.61 -32.65 -7.07
N ARG A 41 22.90 -33.49 -6.07
CA ARG A 41 23.89 -33.19 -5.02
C ARG A 41 25.29 -33.60 -5.46
N ALA A 42 26.30 -32.87 -5.01
CA ALA A 42 27.70 -33.24 -5.25
C ALA A 42 28.14 -34.34 -4.28
N THR A 43 27.71 -34.24 -3.03
CA THR A 43 27.96 -35.23 -1.97
C THR A 43 26.65 -35.62 -1.28
N GLN A 44 26.60 -36.81 -0.67
CA GLN A 44 25.39 -37.28 0.02
C GLN A 44 25.07 -36.48 1.30
N ASP A 45 26.07 -35.81 1.88
CA ASP A 45 25.95 -34.98 3.09
C ASP A 45 25.34 -33.59 2.82
N GLU A 46 25.23 -33.17 1.56
CA GLU A 46 24.58 -31.90 1.23
C GLU A 46 23.07 -31.94 1.53
N ASP A 47 22.60 -30.86 2.16
CA ASP A 47 21.18 -30.63 2.39
C ASP A 47 20.41 -30.66 1.06
N PRO A 48 19.34 -31.47 0.95
CA PRO A 48 18.58 -31.58 -0.29
C PRO A 48 17.82 -30.29 -0.60
N VAL A 49 17.98 -29.80 -1.83
CA VAL A 49 17.19 -28.68 -2.38
C VAL A 49 16.11 -29.25 -3.30
N TYR A 50 14.86 -29.10 -2.90
CA TYR A 50 13.70 -29.71 -3.55
C TYR A 50 13.17 -28.89 -4.72
N TYR A 51 12.57 -29.58 -5.69
CA TYR A 51 11.68 -28.98 -6.68
C TYR A 51 10.24 -29.16 -6.22
N VAL A 52 9.48 -28.07 -6.20
CA VAL A 52 8.07 -28.05 -5.78
C VAL A 52 7.17 -28.14 -6.99
N CYS A 53 6.10 -28.91 -6.89
CA CYS A 53 5.04 -28.93 -7.90
C CYS A 53 4.28 -27.59 -7.89
N ILE A 54 3.62 -27.24 -9.00
CA ILE A 54 2.96 -25.95 -9.11
C ILE A 54 1.80 -25.83 -8.10
N GLU A 55 1.14 -26.95 -7.84
CA GLU A 55 0.02 -27.11 -6.89
C GLU A 55 0.45 -26.77 -5.45
N ASP A 56 1.65 -27.19 -5.06
CA ASP A 56 2.18 -26.99 -3.69
C ASP A 56 2.91 -25.65 -3.52
N THR A 57 3.18 -24.93 -4.63
CA THR A 57 3.96 -23.69 -4.61
C THR A 57 3.31 -22.63 -3.72
N TYR A 58 1.98 -22.52 -3.77
CA TYR A 58 1.23 -21.57 -2.95
C TYR A 58 1.48 -21.81 -1.45
N ASP A 59 1.38 -23.05 -0.99
CA ASP A 59 1.54 -23.39 0.43
C ASP A 59 2.97 -23.22 0.92
N VAL A 60 3.95 -23.48 0.07
CA VAL A 60 5.36 -23.22 0.40
C VAL A 60 5.60 -21.71 0.58
N VAL A 61 5.11 -20.89 -0.36
CA VAL A 61 5.26 -19.44 -0.28
C VAL A 61 4.51 -18.87 0.92
N LYS A 62 3.29 -19.34 1.19
CA LYS A 62 2.49 -18.94 2.36
C LYS A 62 3.20 -19.26 3.67
N ARG A 63 3.73 -20.48 3.82
CA ARG A 63 4.51 -20.88 5.00
C ARG A 63 5.74 -20.00 5.19
N ALA A 64 6.50 -19.73 4.13
CA ALA A 64 7.66 -18.84 4.22
C ALA A 64 7.27 -17.39 4.56
N HIS A 65 6.16 -16.89 4.03
CA HIS A 65 5.65 -15.56 4.35
C HIS A 65 5.30 -15.43 5.83
N THR A 66 4.57 -16.39 6.39
CA THR A 66 4.20 -16.40 7.82
C THR A 66 5.42 -16.60 8.71
N ALA A 67 6.30 -17.56 8.39
CA ALA A 67 7.50 -17.85 9.17
C ALA A 67 8.48 -16.67 9.23
N THR A 68 8.54 -15.86 8.17
CA THR A 68 9.36 -14.64 8.14
C THR A 68 8.68 -13.42 8.76
N GLY A 69 7.50 -13.59 9.37
CA GLY A 69 6.73 -12.50 9.99
C GLY A 69 6.23 -11.50 8.97
N HIS A 70 5.61 -11.97 7.89
CA HIS A 70 5.20 -11.15 6.75
C HIS A 70 6.38 -10.41 6.10
N GLY A 71 7.51 -11.12 5.97
CA GLY A 71 8.75 -10.58 5.41
C GLY A 71 8.59 -10.08 3.97
N GLY A 72 9.43 -9.12 3.60
CA GLY A 72 9.53 -8.68 2.21
C GLY A 72 10.09 -9.77 1.28
N ARG A 73 9.99 -9.54 -0.03
CA ARG A 73 10.45 -10.46 -1.10
C ARG A 73 11.83 -11.04 -0.85
N ASP A 74 12.80 -10.19 -0.51
CA ASP A 74 14.19 -10.64 -0.36
C ASP A 74 14.39 -11.51 0.89
N ARG A 75 13.63 -11.23 1.97
CA ARG A 75 13.63 -12.07 3.17
C ARG A 75 12.99 -13.43 2.88
N MET A 76 11.86 -13.44 2.19
CA MET A 76 11.20 -14.67 1.74
C MET A 76 12.09 -15.49 0.81
N ALA A 77 12.74 -14.85 -0.17
CA ALA A 77 13.63 -15.52 -1.12
C ALA A 77 14.82 -16.18 -0.41
N LYS A 78 15.43 -15.50 0.57
CA LYS A 78 16.51 -16.09 1.38
C LYS A 78 16.07 -17.32 2.16
N GLU A 79 14.82 -17.36 2.63
CA GLU A 79 14.31 -18.50 3.40
C GLU A 79 13.91 -19.66 2.49
N VAL A 80 13.21 -19.38 1.39
CA VAL A 80 12.74 -20.38 0.43
C VAL A 80 13.89 -21.05 -0.31
N ASN A 81 14.89 -20.28 -0.75
CA ASN A 81 16.00 -20.79 -1.56
C ASN A 81 16.94 -21.74 -0.79
N LYS A 82 16.83 -21.82 0.54
CA LYS A 82 17.54 -22.84 1.33
C LYS A 82 17.00 -24.24 1.06
N LYS A 83 15.71 -24.37 0.76
CA LYS A 83 15.01 -25.65 0.65
C LYS A 83 14.47 -25.93 -0.74
N TYR A 84 14.25 -24.91 -1.57
CA TYR A 84 13.53 -25.06 -2.83
C TYR A 84 14.26 -24.37 -3.99
N ALA A 85 14.38 -25.06 -5.12
CA ALA A 85 15.16 -24.61 -6.27
C ALA A 85 14.36 -23.78 -7.29
N ASN A 86 13.04 -23.99 -7.37
CA ASN A 86 12.20 -23.48 -8.47
C ASN A 86 11.16 -22.43 -8.05
N ILE A 87 11.30 -21.84 -6.87
CA ILE A 87 10.43 -20.74 -6.45
C ILE A 87 11.08 -19.42 -6.85
N THR A 88 10.40 -18.68 -7.73
CA THR A 88 10.93 -17.45 -8.31
C THR A 88 10.60 -16.23 -7.45
N ARG A 89 11.37 -15.14 -7.61
CA ARG A 89 11.12 -13.89 -6.89
C ARG A 89 9.78 -13.25 -7.28
N GLU A 90 9.38 -13.47 -8.53
CA GLU A 90 8.12 -13.03 -9.11
C GLU A 90 6.94 -13.69 -8.39
N ALA A 91 7.01 -15.00 -8.13
CA ALA A 91 5.98 -15.72 -7.37
C ALA A 91 5.83 -15.16 -5.94
N LEU A 92 6.94 -14.84 -5.27
CA LEU A 92 6.92 -14.24 -3.93
C LEU A 92 6.30 -12.83 -3.94
N GLU A 93 6.62 -12.01 -4.94
CA GLU A 93 6.07 -10.64 -5.04
C GLU A 93 4.58 -10.67 -5.36
N ILE A 94 4.13 -11.56 -6.26
CA ILE A 94 2.71 -11.79 -6.53
C ILE A 94 2.00 -12.16 -5.24
N PHE A 95 2.47 -13.19 -4.54
CA PHE A 95 1.84 -13.63 -3.29
C PHE A 95 1.74 -12.48 -2.26
N LYS A 96 2.85 -11.77 -2.05
CA LYS A 96 2.90 -10.62 -1.13
C LYS A 96 1.93 -9.51 -1.53
N SER A 97 1.74 -9.28 -2.84
CA SER A 97 0.82 -8.25 -3.33
C SER A 97 -0.64 -8.54 -2.97
N TYR A 98 -1.01 -9.81 -2.79
CA TYR A 98 -2.37 -10.26 -2.43
C TYR A 98 -2.53 -10.64 -0.95
N CYS A 99 -1.47 -10.54 -0.13
CA CYS A 99 -1.58 -10.79 1.29
C CYS A 99 -2.40 -9.69 1.99
N GLN A 100 -3.59 -10.05 2.52
CA GLN A 100 -4.52 -9.11 3.14
C GLN A 100 -3.91 -8.34 4.31
N GLU A 101 -3.11 -9.00 5.16
CA GLU A 101 -2.44 -8.36 6.28
C GLU A 101 -1.40 -7.32 5.84
N CYS A 102 -0.61 -7.65 4.81
CA CYS A 102 0.34 -6.72 4.23
C CYS A 102 -0.36 -5.54 3.54
N GLN A 103 -1.47 -5.79 2.84
CA GLN A 103 -2.25 -4.74 2.19
C GLN A 103 -2.83 -3.74 3.20
N LYS A 104 -3.40 -4.22 4.32
CA LYS A 104 -3.90 -3.36 5.40
C LYS A 104 -2.83 -2.44 5.98
N LYS A 105 -1.58 -2.90 6.03
CA LYS A 105 -0.42 -2.16 6.55
C LYS A 105 0.27 -1.27 5.51
N ARG A 106 -0.08 -1.36 4.21
CA ARG A 106 0.53 -0.51 3.18
C ARG A 106 0.13 0.95 3.45
N LYS A 107 1.14 1.82 3.59
CA LYS A 107 0.93 3.27 3.59
C LYS A 107 0.19 3.64 2.30
N ARG A 108 -0.88 4.43 2.42
CA ARG A 108 -1.61 4.97 1.27
C ARG A 108 -0.59 5.58 0.29
N PRO A 109 -0.76 5.42 -1.03
CA PRO A 109 0.09 6.12 -2.00
C PRO A 109 0.12 7.60 -1.61
N LYS A 110 1.32 8.19 -1.50
CA LYS A 110 1.42 9.64 -1.33
C LYS A 110 0.60 10.25 -2.47
N THR A 111 -0.44 11.00 -2.15
CA THR A 111 -1.13 11.85 -3.13
C THR A 111 -0.05 12.70 -3.77
N LYS A 112 0.24 12.45 -5.06
CA LYS A 112 1.24 13.21 -5.80
C LYS A 112 0.69 14.61 -5.99
N GLY A 113 1.16 15.55 -5.17
CA GLY A 113 0.76 16.94 -5.20
C GLY A 113 -0.61 17.18 -4.57
N VAL A 114 -0.71 18.21 -3.73
CA VAL A 114 -2.00 18.87 -3.52
C VAL A 114 -2.34 19.48 -4.87
N VAL A 115 -3.33 18.93 -5.58
CA VAL A 115 -3.91 19.63 -6.71
C VAL A 115 -4.67 20.82 -6.13
N VAL A 116 -3.98 21.93 -5.93
CA VAL A 116 -4.62 23.19 -5.56
C VAL A 116 -5.31 23.67 -6.83
N ARG A 117 -6.60 23.40 -6.97
CA ARG A 117 -7.45 24.17 -7.89
C ARG A 117 -7.77 25.48 -7.16
N PRO A 118 -7.12 26.61 -7.50
CA PRO A 118 -7.44 27.87 -6.83
C PRO A 118 -8.92 28.18 -7.07
N ILE A 119 -9.60 28.61 -6.00
CA ILE A 119 -10.97 29.11 -6.10
C ILE A 119 -10.89 30.44 -6.85
N LEU A 120 -11.40 30.46 -8.08
CA LEU A 120 -11.46 31.66 -8.91
C LEU A 120 -12.79 32.39 -8.65
N THR A 121 -12.70 33.60 -8.11
CA THR A 121 -13.83 34.55 -7.99
C THR A 121 -13.57 35.73 -8.90
N LYS A 122 -14.61 36.21 -9.59
CA LYS A 122 -14.51 37.35 -10.53
C LYS A 122 -15.04 38.67 -9.96
N GLU A 123 -15.87 38.58 -8.93
CA GLU A 123 -16.60 39.73 -8.37
C GLU A 123 -16.34 39.84 -6.86
N PHE A 124 -16.31 41.07 -6.37
CA PHE A 124 -16.24 41.35 -4.93
C PHE A 124 -17.52 40.86 -4.26
N ALA A 125 -17.41 40.28 -3.07
CA ALA A 125 -18.55 39.74 -2.35
C ALA A 125 -19.34 38.65 -3.14
N SER A 126 -18.64 37.88 -3.99
CA SER A 126 -19.19 36.69 -4.67
C SER A 126 -18.81 35.34 -4.06
N ARG A 127 -17.66 35.25 -3.37
CA ARG A 127 -17.36 34.17 -2.42
C ARG A 127 -16.49 34.67 -1.27
N ALA A 128 -16.79 34.26 -0.04
CA ALA A 128 -16.00 34.57 1.14
C ALA A 128 -15.68 33.30 1.92
N GLN A 129 -14.54 33.31 2.60
CA GLN A 129 -14.15 32.28 3.55
C GLN A 129 -14.36 32.82 4.96
N VAL A 130 -15.01 32.01 5.80
CA VAL A 130 -15.19 32.29 7.22
C VAL A 130 -14.39 31.26 7.99
N ASP A 131 -13.53 31.73 8.89
CA ASP A 131 -12.72 30.88 9.76
C ASP A 131 -12.80 31.37 11.21
N LEU A 132 -12.46 30.47 12.14
CA LEU A 132 -12.40 30.75 13.58
C LEU A 132 -11.00 30.42 14.10
N ILE A 133 -10.30 31.44 14.56
CA ILE A 133 -9.03 31.29 15.26
C ILE A 133 -9.32 31.06 16.74
N ASP A 134 -8.77 29.97 17.29
CA ASP A 134 -8.82 29.67 18.72
C ASP A 134 -7.84 30.56 19.50
N MET A 135 -8.38 31.37 20.41
CA MET A 135 -7.63 32.25 21.29
C MET A 135 -7.79 31.86 22.76
N GLN A 136 -8.27 30.65 23.09
CA GLN A 136 -8.56 30.26 24.47
C GLN A 136 -7.35 30.33 25.41
N SER A 137 -6.14 30.03 24.92
CA SER A 137 -4.89 30.13 25.68
C SER A 137 -4.41 31.57 25.89
N MET A 138 -4.96 32.52 25.13
CA MET A 138 -4.61 33.95 25.16
C MET A 138 -5.87 34.82 25.25
N ALA A 139 -6.91 34.30 25.91
CA ALA A 139 -8.21 34.95 25.95
C ALA A 139 -8.11 36.29 26.69
N GLN A 140 -8.65 37.34 26.09
CA GLN A 140 -8.83 38.63 26.74
C GLN A 140 -10.30 38.78 27.13
N ASN A 141 -10.56 38.92 28.43
CA ASN A 141 -11.89 38.95 29.01
C ASN A 141 -12.70 37.69 28.65
N SER A 142 -13.92 37.87 28.14
CA SER A 142 -14.80 36.78 27.71
C SER A 142 -14.54 36.30 26.28
N PHE A 143 -13.67 36.97 25.52
CA PHE A 143 -13.42 36.66 24.10
C PHE A 143 -12.37 35.57 23.95
N LYS A 144 -12.77 34.47 23.32
CA LYS A 144 -12.00 33.23 23.21
C LYS A 144 -11.71 32.85 21.76
N TRP A 145 -12.32 33.54 20.82
CA TRP A 145 -12.24 33.24 19.40
C TRP A 145 -12.14 34.51 18.59
N ILE A 146 -11.45 34.46 17.47
CA ILE A 146 -11.49 35.52 16.45
C ILE A 146 -12.12 34.90 15.21
N MET A 147 -13.25 35.45 14.80
CA MET A 147 -13.83 35.16 13.51
C MET A 147 -13.13 35.99 12.43
N VAL A 148 -12.66 35.29 11.41
CA VAL A 148 -12.01 35.85 10.23
C VAL A 148 -12.97 35.70 9.06
N TYR A 149 -13.47 36.81 8.54
CA TYR A 149 -14.18 36.85 7.27
C TYR A 149 -13.23 37.38 6.21
N GLN A 150 -13.02 36.61 5.14
CA GLN A 150 -12.14 37.02 4.04
C GLN A 150 -12.87 36.91 2.70
N ASP A 151 -12.94 38.02 1.96
CA ASP A 151 -13.40 38.02 0.57
C ASP A 151 -12.39 37.28 -0.34
N HIS A 152 -12.86 36.36 -1.18
CA HIS A 152 -11.97 35.53 -1.99
C HIS A 152 -11.27 36.32 -3.11
N LEU A 153 -11.89 37.36 -3.68
CA LEU A 153 -11.32 38.13 -4.80
C LEU A 153 -10.24 39.08 -4.30
N THR A 154 -10.62 39.99 -3.42
CA THR A 154 -9.78 41.11 -2.96
C THR A 154 -8.86 40.71 -1.81
N LYS A 155 -9.12 39.56 -1.15
CA LYS A 155 -8.50 39.15 0.11
C LYS A 155 -8.76 40.14 1.26
N PHE A 156 -9.73 41.04 1.12
CA PHE A 156 -10.15 41.94 2.20
C PHE A 156 -10.64 41.13 3.40
N VAL A 157 -10.16 41.49 4.60
CA VAL A 157 -10.41 40.74 5.85
C VAL A 157 -11.17 41.60 6.85
N ILE A 158 -12.21 41.03 7.45
CA ILE A 158 -12.91 41.57 8.61
C ILE A 158 -12.72 40.61 9.77
N LEU A 159 -12.31 41.15 10.92
CA LEU A 159 -12.16 40.41 12.17
C LEU A 159 -13.30 40.76 13.13
N ARG A 160 -13.82 39.74 13.81
CA ARG A 160 -14.81 39.88 14.90
C ARG A 160 -14.37 39.04 16.10
N ALA A 161 -14.26 39.66 17.27
CA ALA A 161 -13.98 38.93 18.51
C ALA A 161 -15.26 38.24 18.98
N LEU A 162 -15.18 36.93 19.25
CA LEU A 162 -16.32 36.13 19.73
C LEU A 162 -16.03 35.52 21.11
N THR A 163 -17.08 35.40 21.90
CA THR A 163 -17.05 34.74 23.21
C THR A 163 -17.24 33.23 23.10
N SER A 164 -17.92 32.77 22.04
CA SER A 164 -18.12 31.35 21.74
C SER A 164 -18.06 31.04 20.24
N LYS A 165 -17.83 29.76 19.90
CA LYS A 165 -17.93 29.23 18.54
C LYS A 165 -19.34 28.79 18.14
N ARG A 166 -20.36 29.22 18.90
CA ARG A 166 -21.75 28.79 18.64
C ARG A 166 -22.23 29.38 17.33
N ALA A 167 -22.94 28.58 16.54
CA ALA A 167 -23.46 28.98 15.24
C ALA A 167 -24.32 30.27 15.32
N ALA A 168 -25.08 30.45 16.41
CA ALA A 168 -25.89 31.66 16.62
C ALA A 168 -25.04 32.94 16.69
N GLU A 169 -23.97 32.93 17.48
CA GLU A 169 -23.09 34.11 17.63
C GLU A 169 -22.34 34.40 16.32
N VAL A 170 -21.88 33.35 15.63
CA VAL A 170 -21.26 33.48 14.30
C VAL A 170 -22.25 34.06 13.29
N ALA A 171 -23.50 33.58 13.27
CA ALA A 171 -24.53 34.08 12.36
C ALA A 171 -24.86 35.56 12.62
N HIS A 172 -24.95 35.99 13.88
CA HIS A 172 -25.16 37.40 14.22
C HIS A 172 -24.02 38.30 13.72
N ASN A 173 -22.77 37.87 13.88
CA ASN A 173 -21.61 38.63 13.39
C ASN A 173 -21.52 38.62 11.85
N LEU A 174 -21.89 37.51 11.19
CA LEU A 174 -21.98 37.46 9.74
C LEU A 174 -23.06 38.39 9.18
N LEU A 175 -24.23 38.45 9.83
CA LEU A 175 -25.30 39.35 9.44
C LEU A 175 -24.84 40.81 9.54
N ASP A 176 -24.19 41.18 10.63
CA ASP A 176 -23.59 42.52 10.79
C ASP A 176 -22.60 42.85 9.68
N ILE A 177 -21.72 41.89 9.32
CA ILE A 177 -20.81 42.05 8.17
C ILE A 177 -21.58 42.29 6.88
N PHE A 178 -22.62 41.49 6.57
CA PHE A 178 -23.41 41.65 5.35
C PHE A 178 -24.16 42.98 5.30
N LEU A 179 -24.60 43.51 6.45
CA LEU A 179 -25.21 44.84 6.50
C LEU A 179 -24.19 45.95 6.31
N LEU A 180 -22.93 45.75 6.72
CA LEU A 180 -21.85 46.72 6.58
C LEU A 180 -21.28 46.81 5.16
N VAL A 181 -20.98 45.68 4.53
CA VAL A 181 -20.31 45.63 3.21
C VAL A 181 -21.24 45.38 2.03
N GLY A 182 -22.53 45.15 2.29
CA GLY A 182 -23.52 44.73 1.31
C GLY A 182 -23.78 43.23 1.35
N ALA A 183 -25.04 42.85 1.16
CA ALA A 183 -25.44 41.45 1.17
C ALA A 183 -24.86 40.71 -0.04
N TYR A 184 -24.39 39.50 0.20
CA TYR A 184 -24.11 38.55 -0.87
C TYR A 184 -25.34 38.35 -1.73
N SER A 185 -25.24 38.63 -3.04
CA SER A 185 -26.27 38.16 -3.96
C SER A 185 -26.01 36.67 -4.25
N PRO A 186 -27.01 35.78 -4.07
CA PRO A 186 -26.88 34.35 -4.36
C PRO A 186 -27.10 34.06 -5.85
N GLU A 187 -26.62 34.92 -6.75
CA GLU A 187 -26.75 34.68 -8.18
C GLU A 187 -25.55 33.88 -8.72
N ARG A 188 -25.83 32.60 -9.00
CA ARG A 188 -25.13 31.70 -9.94
C ARG A 188 -23.82 31.08 -9.43
N GLN A 189 -23.95 29.85 -8.92
CA GLN A 189 -23.43 28.60 -9.51
C GLN A 189 -23.10 27.57 -8.42
N TRP A 190 -24.12 26.80 -8.01
CA TRP A 190 -23.90 25.42 -7.56
C TRP A 190 -23.76 24.57 -8.84
N LYS A 191 -22.55 24.50 -9.38
CA LYS A 191 -22.13 23.45 -10.32
C LYS A 191 -20.89 22.77 -9.78
#